data_AF-I7FEQ8-F1
#
_entry.id   AF-I7FEQ8-F1
#
_cell.length_a   1.000
_cell.length_b   1.000
_cell.length_c   1.000
_cell.angle_alpha   90.00
_cell.angle_beta   90.00
_cell.angle_gamma   90.00
#
_symmetry.space_group_name_H-M   'P 1'
#
loop_
_entity.id
_entity.type
_entity.pdbx_description
1 polymer ?
#
loop_
_entity_poly.entity_id
_entity_poly.type
_entity_poly.pdbx_seq_one_letter_code
_entity_poly.pdbx_strand_id
1 'polypeptide(L)'
;MEKVIVTMRSARADDAWCARMVQDVSAELLEIGLPGLVLNIRDAPVRDSLMTLTTLDPPVVALASVWVQQYHGEQLRAALDLLGAECDSAAAYLVTESEPLPPPDLRAGLTPGRRTDALANIALLRRPPDLDAATWLHRWHVDHTPVAIETQATFGYVQNTVVRALTADAPAIDGIVEELFPPQAVADLHAFFGAADDEDLSRRMQAMVASTDAFGASSNIDTVPTSRYVWRSPFSAPAAASETCSS
;
A
#
# COMPACT_ATOMS: atom_id res chain seq x y z
N MET A 1 16.96 7.73 8.07
CA MET A 1 16.12 6.56 7.79
C MET A 1 15.21 6.90 6.61
N GLU A 2 15.12 5.99 5.67
CA GLU A 2 14.47 6.15 4.37
C GLU A 2 13.53 4.96 4.15
N LYS A 3 12.39 5.20 3.51
CA LYS A 3 11.44 4.13 3.16
C LYS A 3 11.66 3.70 1.71
N VAL A 4 11.71 2.40 1.49
CA VAL A 4 11.74 1.79 0.16
C VAL A 4 10.56 0.84 0.04
N ILE A 5 9.82 0.94 -1.06
CA ILE A 5 8.78 -0.03 -1.40
C ILE A 5 9.28 -0.89 -2.55
N VAL A 6 9.28 -2.19 -2.36
CA VAL A 6 9.63 -3.19 -3.36
C VAL A 6 8.34 -3.81 -3.88
N THR A 7 8.06 -3.65 -5.16
CA THR A 7 6.99 -4.39 -5.86
C THR A 7 7.53 -5.70 -6.39
N MET A 8 6.79 -6.78 -6.20
CA MET A 8 7.13 -8.12 -6.68
C MET A 8 6.09 -8.55 -7.71
N ARG A 9 6.55 -8.85 -8.92
CA ARG A 9 5.70 -9.28 -10.02
C ARG A 9 5.94 -10.75 -10.33
N SER A 10 4.85 -11.51 -10.46
CA SER A 10 4.92 -12.90 -10.89
C SER A 10 3.64 -13.37 -11.56
N ALA A 11 3.77 -14.35 -12.45
CA ALA A 11 2.62 -15.02 -13.06
C ALA A 11 1.84 -15.91 -12.06
N ARG A 12 2.46 -16.33 -10.95
CA ARG A 12 1.81 -17.17 -9.92
C ARG A 12 2.25 -16.78 -8.52
N ALA A 13 1.28 -16.72 -7.60
CA ALA A 13 1.47 -16.48 -6.18
C ALA A 13 0.53 -17.42 -5.40
N ASP A 14 0.80 -18.72 -5.46
CA ASP A 14 -0.04 -19.73 -4.81
C ASP A 14 0.05 -19.67 -3.27
N ASP A 15 -0.79 -20.43 -2.59
CA ASP A 15 -0.90 -20.36 -1.13
C ASP A 15 0.37 -20.84 -0.42
N ALA A 16 1.15 -21.74 -1.03
CA ALA A 16 2.43 -22.18 -0.49
C ALA A 16 3.47 -21.04 -0.56
N TRP A 17 3.51 -20.33 -1.67
CA TRP A 17 4.34 -19.13 -1.82
C TRP A 17 3.90 -18.02 -0.84
N CYS A 18 2.60 -17.76 -0.69
CA CYS A 18 2.11 -16.78 0.28
C CYS A 18 2.51 -17.15 1.72
N ALA A 19 2.39 -18.43 2.09
CA ALA A 19 2.82 -18.90 3.42
C ALA A 19 4.32 -18.71 3.63
N ARG A 20 5.14 -19.06 2.63
CA ARG A 20 6.59 -18.85 2.65
C ARG A 20 6.96 -17.37 2.82
N MET A 21 6.30 -16.47 2.10
CA MET A 21 6.52 -15.02 2.21
C MET A 21 6.24 -14.51 3.64
N VAL A 22 5.16 -14.97 4.25
CA VAL A 22 4.78 -14.58 5.63
C VAL A 22 5.69 -15.23 6.67
N GLN A 23 6.16 -16.45 6.47
CA GLN A 23 6.91 -17.21 7.48
C GLN A 23 8.42 -17.04 7.33
N ASP A 24 8.99 -17.64 6.29
CA ASP A 24 10.44 -17.78 6.12
C ASP A 24 11.06 -16.46 5.68
N VAL A 25 10.52 -15.86 4.61
CA VAL A 25 11.10 -14.66 3.99
C VAL A 25 11.00 -13.47 4.94
N SER A 26 9.88 -13.32 5.67
CA SER A 26 9.75 -12.24 6.65
C SER A 26 10.74 -12.41 7.82
N ALA A 27 11.00 -13.65 8.27
CA ALA A 27 11.98 -13.92 9.31
C ALA A 27 13.39 -13.55 8.86
N GLU A 28 13.78 -13.97 7.65
CA GLU A 28 15.07 -13.62 7.04
C GLU A 28 15.22 -12.09 6.85
N LEU A 29 14.16 -11.39 6.40
CA LEU A 29 14.16 -9.92 6.30
C LEU A 29 14.35 -9.24 7.67
N LEU A 30 13.81 -9.80 8.75
CA LEU A 30 13.95 -9.24 10.10
C LEU A 30 15.37 -9.40 10.66
N GLU A 31 16.09 -10.43 10.25
CA GLU A 31 17.50 -10.68 10.63
C GLU A 31 18.45 -9.64 10.02
N ILE A 32 18.09 -9.02 8.88
CA ILE A 32 18.82 -7.89 8.28
C ILE A 32 18.86 -6.67 9.23
N GLY A 33 17.95 -6.61 10.21
CA GLY A 33 17.87 -5.52 11.17
C GLY A 33 17.15 -4.28 10.62
N LEU A 34 16.13 -4.49 9.79
CA LEU A 34 15.28 -3.41 9.26
C LEU A 34 14.53 -2.70 10.40
N PRO A 35 14.59 -1.35 10.49
CA PRO A 35 13.74 -0.55 11.37
C PRO A 35 12.22 -0.78 11.21
N GLY A 36 11.77 -1.13 10.01
CA GLY A 36 10.36 -1.38 9.71
C GLY A 36 10.20 -2.40 8.61
N LEU A 37 9.14 -3.22 8.70
CA LEU A 37 8.77 -4.23 7.71
C LEU A 37 7.26 -4.40 7.67
N VAL A 38 6.68 -4.14 6.50
CA VAL A 38 5.29 -4.47 6.14
C VAL A 38 5.30 -5.27 4.84
N LEU A 39 4.57 -6.38 4.81
CA LEU A 39 4.28 -7.11 3.59
C LEU A 39 2.79 -6.97 3.24
N ASN A 40 2.54 -6.62 1.98
CA ASN A 40 1.23 -6.62 1.35
C ASN A 40 1.21 -7.77 0.34
N ILE A 41 0.44 -8.82 0.57
CA ILE A 41 0.47 -10.05 -0.24
C ILE A 41 -0.93 -10.32 -0.82
N ARG A 42 -1.00 -10.61 -2.13
CA ARG A 42 -2.23 -11.06 -2.80
C ARG A 42 -2.49 -12.54 -2.53
N ASP A 43 -2.87 -12.86 -1.30
CA ASP A 43 -3.17 -14.20 -0.81
C ASP A 43 -4.66 -14.57 -0.97
N ALA A 44 -5.02 -15.81 -0.60
CA ALA A 44 -6.36 -16.36 -0.83
C ALA A 44 -7.53 -15.48 -0.35
N PRO A 45 -7.52 -14.84 0.85
CA PRO A 45 -8.63 -13.99 1.31
C PRO A 45 -8.98 -12.79 0.41
N VAL A 46 -8.04 -12.32 -0.41
CA VAL A 46 -8.20 -11.10 -1.21
C VAL A 46 -8.00 -11.32 -2.71
N ARG A 47 -7.57 -12.53 -3.10
CA ARG A 47 -7.15 -12.90 -4.47
C ARG A 47 -8.23 -12.59 -5.51
N ASP A 48 -9.49 -12.85 -5.15
CA ASP A 48 -10.66 -12.69 -6.02
C ASP A 48 -11.37 -11.34 -5.83
N SER A 49 -10.68 -10.35 -5.26
CA SER A 49 -11.26 -9.03 -5.03
C SER A 49 -11.71 -8.37 -6.33
N LEU A 50 -12.92 -7.82 -6.30
CA LEU A 50 -13.48 -6.99 -7.38
C LEU A 50 -12.64 -5.73 -7.64
N MET A 51 -11.86 -5.29 -6.65
CA MET A 51 -11.05 -4.06 -6.68
C MET A 51 -9.68 -4.29 -7.33
N THR A 52 -9.66 -5.03 -8.44
CA THR A 52 -8.44 -5.33 -9.19
C THR A 52 -8.44 -4.61 -10.53
N LEU A 53 -7.44 -3.77 -10.75
CA LEU A 53 -7.06 -3.21 -12.04
C LEU A 53 -5.60 -3.56 -12.29
N THR A 54 -5.26 -4.01 -13.49
CA THR A 54 -3.91 -4.51 -13.79
C THR A 54 -3.49 -4.05 -15.18
N THR A 55 -2.35 -3.37 -15.24
CA THR A 55 -1.70 -2.92 -16.47
C THR A 55 -0.33 -3.58 -16.65
N LEU A 56 0.31 -4.00 -15.54
CA LEU A 56 1.62 -4.65 -15.57
C LEU A 56 1.51 -6.14 -15.89
N ASP A 57 2.44 -6.62 -16.72
CA ASP A 57 2.59 -8.04 -17.07
C ASP A 57 4.07 -8.46 -16.86
N PRO A 58 4.36 -9.46 -16.00
CA PRO A 58 3.45 -10.08 -15.04
C PRO A 58 2.88 -9.08 -14.02
N PRO A 59 1.73 -9.38 -13.38
CA PRO A 59 1.10 -8.49 -12.39
C PRO A 59 1.90 -8.43 -11.09
N VAL A 60 1.71 -7.36 -10.33
CA VAL A 60 2.20 -7.27 -8.95
C VAL A 60 1.38 -8.22 -8.06
N VAL A 61 2.08 -9.08 -7.32
CA VAL A 61 1.49 -10.08 -6.42
C VAL A 61 1.83 -9.86 -4.96
N ALA A 62 2.87 -9.07 -4.69
CA ALA A 62 3.19 -8.59 -3.35
C ALA A 62 3.98 -7.28 -3.38
N LEU A 63 3.96 -6.58 -2.25
CA LEU A 63 4.82 -5.45 -1.98
C LEU A 63 5.47 -5.61 -0.61
N ALA A 64 6.72 -5.19 -0.50
CA ALA A 64 7.42 -5.06 0.77
C ALA A 64 7.76 -3.59 1.01
N SER A 65 7.22 -3.02 2.08
CA SER A 65 7.67 -1.72 2.60
C SER A 65 8.75 -1.98 3.64
N VAL A 66 9.96 -1.49 3.37
CA VAL A 66 11.10 -1.59 4.27
C VAL A 66 11.63 -0.20 4.60
N TRP A 67 12.03 0.00 5.86
CA TRP A 67 12.73 1.21 6.27
C TRP A 67 14.18 0.85 6.51
N VAL A 68 15.09 1.63 5.94
CA VAL A 68 16.53 1.40 5.98
C VAL A 68 17.27 2.67 6.40
N GLN A 69 18.50 2.55 6.88
CA GLN A 69 19.29 3.75 7.18
C GLN A 69 19.74 4.49 5.92
N GLN A 70 20.06 3.74 4.87
CA GLN A 70 20.54 4.24 3.58
C GLN A 70 19.95 3.38 2.46
N TYR A 71 19.23 3.98 1.51
CA TYR A 71 18.67 3.27 0.35
C TYR A 71 19.74 2.62 -0.55
N HIS A 72 21.00 2.98 -0.40
CA HIS A 72 22.12 2.44 -1.18
C HIS A 72 23.05 1.55 -0.35
N GLY A 73 22.69 1.27 0.90
CA GLY A 73 23.48 0.47 1.84
C GLY A 73 23.19 -1.03 1.75
N GLU A 74 23.97 -1.81 2.51
CA GLU A 74 23.90 -3.28 2.55
C GLU A 74 22.52 -3.79 3.00
N GLN A 75 21.83 -3.09 3.90
CA GLN A 75 20.49 -3.49 4.35
C GLN A 75 19.51 -3.61 3.18
N LEU A 76 19.48 -2.62 2.28
CA LEU A 76 18.58 -2.70 1.14
C LEU A 76 19.06 -3.75 0.15
N ARG A 77 20.36 -3.85 -0.13
CA ARG A 77 20.90 -4.87 -1.06
C ARG A 77 20.49 -6.28 -0.64
N ALA A 78 20.71 -6.63 0.63
CA ALA A 78 20.31 -7.93 1.16
C ALA A 78 18.79 -8.17 1.05
N ALA A 79 17.97 -7.15 1.33
CA ALA A 79 16.52 -7.26 1.19
C ALA A 79 16.09 -7.46 -0.27
N LEU A 80 16.71 -6.76 -1.22
CA LEU A 80 16.42 -6.89 -2.65
C LEU A 80 16.86 -8.24 -3.20
N ASP A 81 18.03 -8.75 -2.79
CA ASP A 81 18.50 -10.09 -3.19
C ASP A 81 17.53 -11.18 -2.72
N LEU A 82 17.07 -11.09 -1.48
CA LEU A 82 16.10 -12.03 -0.91
C LEU A 82 14.73 -11.94 -1.61
N LEU A 83 14.17 -10.74 -1.76
CA LEU A 83 12.85 -10.56 -2.41
C LEU A 83 12.89 -10.89 -3.91
N GLY A 84 14.01 -10.60 -4.58
CA GLY A 84 14.22 -10.91 -5.99
C GLY A 84 14.27 -12.41 -6.27
N ALA A 85 14.67 -13.24 -5.30
CA ALA A 85 14.64 -14.69 -5.41
C ALA A 85 13.22 -15.29 -5.36
N GLU A 86 12.23 -14.52 -4.90
CA GLU A 86 10.87 -14.98 -4.64
C GLU A 86 9.87 -14.52 -5.73
N CYS A 87 10.33 -13.91 -6.83
CA CYS A 87 9.45 -13.44 -7.90
C CYS A 87 10.13 -13.40 -9.28
N ASP A 88 9.32 -13.21 -10.33
CA ASP A 88 9.84 -13.10 -11.71
C ASP A 88 10.51 -11.74 -11.96
N SER A 89 10.05 -10.69 -11.28
CA SER A 89 10.60 -9.34 -11.39
C SER A 89 10.34 -8.54 -10.10
N ALA A 90 11.41 -8.02 -9.50
CA ALA A 90 11.34 -7.08 -8.38
C ALA A 90 11.71 -5.67 -8.84
N ALA A 91 10.94 -4.67 -8.43
CA ALA A 91 11.25 -3.26 -8.65
C ALA A 91 11.16 -2.46 -7.35
N ALA A 92 12.19 -1.66 -7.05
CA ALA A 92 12.31 -0.93 -5.79
C ALA A 92 12.21 0.58 -5.99
N TYR A 93 11.50 1.25 -5.09
CA TYR A 93 11.23 2.68 -5.16
C TYR A 93 11.56 3.36 -3.84
N LEU A 94 12.42 4.39 -3.87
CA LEU A 94 12.60 5.30 -2.74
C LEU A 94 11.37 6.21 -2.67
N VAL A 95 10.76 6.33 -1.50
CA VAL A 95 9.52 7.09 -1.33
C VAL A 95 9.57 8.08 -0.16
N THR A 96 8.74 9.13 -0.25
CA THR A 96 8.34 9.93 0.91
C THR A 96 6.96 9.49 1.37
N GLU A 97 6.81 9.20 2.65
CA GLU A 97 5.58 8.69 3.25
C GLU A 97 4.76 9.80 3.92
N SER A 98 3.44 9.69 3.85
CA SER A 98 2.48 10.49 4.60
C SER A 98 1.30 9.61 5.00
N GLU A 99 0.76 9.80 6.21
CA GLU A 99 -0.37 9.02 6.72
C GLU A 99 -1.57 9.94 7.02
N PRO A 100 -2.32 10.40 6.00
CA PRO A 100 -3.55 11.19 6.22
C PRO A 100 -4.55 10.51 7.16
N LEU A 101 -4.64 9.18 7.09
CA LEU A 101 -5.43 8.36 8.00
C LEU A 101 -4.56 7.19 8.50
N PRO A 102 -3.85 7.32 9.63
CA PRO A 102 -2.92 6.29 10.09
C PRO A 102 -3.60 4.93 10.33
N PRO A 103 -3.00 3.81 9.87
CA PRO A 103 -3.50 2.47 10.14
C PRO A 103 -3.69 2.16 11.64
N PRO A 104 -4.68 1.35 12.02
CA PRO A 104 -4.99 1.06 13.43
C PRO A 104 -3.87 0.31 14.16
N ASP A 105 -3.01 -0.39 13.42
CA ASP A 105 -1.92 -1.23 13.94
C ASP A 105 -0.87 -0.42 14.74
N LEU A 106 -0.80 0.91 14.53
CA LEU A 106 0.06 1.82 15.31
C LEU A 106 -0.51 2.13 16.70
N ARG A 107 -1.80 1.90 16.95
CA ARG A 107 -2.51 2.35 18.17
C ARG A 107 -3.03 1.21 19.03
N ALA A 108 -3.36 0.06 18.44
CA ALA A 108 -4.08 -1.02 19.12
C ALA A 108 -3.21 -2.13 19.74
N GLY A 109 -1.87 -2.03 19.64
CA GLY A 109 -0.96 -3.10 20.06
C GLY A 109 -0.71 -4.08 18.91
N LEU A 110 0.34 -3.82 18.14
CA LEU A 110 0.76 -4.68 17.04
C LEU A 110 1.07 -6.10 17.53
N THR A 111 0.46 -7.11 16.90
CA THR A 111 0.92 -8.50 16.97
C THR A 111 1.75 -8.77 15.71
N PRO A 112 3.10 -8.80 15.79
CA PRO A 112 3.95 -8.93 14.60
C PRO A 112 3.57 -10.13 13.72
N GLY A 113 3.45 -9.90 12.42
CA GLY A 113 3.14 -10.92 11.43
C GLY A 113 1.70 -11.42 11.43
N ARG A 114 0.82 -10.88 12.28
CA ARG A 114 -0.62 -11.16 12.20
C ARG A 114 -1.21 -10.38 11.02
N ARG A 115 -2.07 -11.04 10.24
CA ARG A 115 -2.88 -10.39 9.21
C ARG A 115 -3.77 -9.30 9.83
N THR A 116 -3.72 -8.09 9.29
CA THR A 116 -4.69 -7.03 9.60
C THR A 116 -6.08 -7.47 9.11
N ASP A 117 -7.13 -7.24 9.89
CA ASP A 117 -8.50 -7.60 9.51
C ASP A 117 -9.08 -6.58 8.51
N ALA A 118 -8.48 -6.54 7.33
CA ALA A 118 -8.77 -5.57 6.28
C ALA A 118 -8.58 -6.20 4.89
N LEU A 119 -9.18 -5.59 3.88
CA LEU A 119 -8.60 -5.51 2.55
C LEU A 119 -7.60 -4.35 2.56
N ALA A 120 -6.33 -4.60 2.29
CA ALA A 120 -5.35 -3.56 2.00
C ALA A 120 -5.21 -3.43 0.48
N ASN A 121 -5.88 -2.46 -0.13
CA ASN A 121 -5.75 -2.24 -1.56
C ASN A 121 -4.58 -1.29 -1.83
N ILE A 122 -3.66 -1.71 -2.69
CA ILE A 122 -2.54 -0.87 -3.09
C ILE A 122 -2.83 -0.25 -4.44
N ALA A 123 -2.84 1.07 -4.53
CA ALA A 123 -2.91 1.79 -5.80
C ALA A 123 -1.51 2.19 -6.28
N LEU A 124 -1.13 1.77 -7.49
CA LEU A 124 0.10 2.16 -8.17
C LEU A 124 -0.22 3.26 -9.18
N LEU A 125 0.07 4.50 -8.79
CA LEU A 125 -0.29 5.70 -9.53
C LEU A 125 0.80 6.08 -10.53
N ARG A 126 0.38 6.53 -11.71
CA ARG A 126 1.25 7.06 -12.76
C ARG A 126 0.77 8.45 -13.14
N ARG A 127 1.67 9.41 -13.08
CA ARG A 127 1.39 10.79 -13.46
C ARG A 127 1.31 10.89 -14.98
N PRO A 128 0.26 11.51 -15.55
CA PRO A 128 0.22 11.81 -16.97
C PRO A 128 1.44 12.65 -17.41
N PRO A 129 2.04 12.36 -18.58
CA PRO A 129 3.26 13.05 -19.02
C PRO A 129 3.06 14.55 -19.27
N ASP A 130 1.82 14.97 -19.53
CA ASP A 130 1.40 16.36 -19.77
C ASP A 130 1.06 17.13 -18.49
N LEU A 131 0.98 16.46 -17.34
CA LEU A 131 0.70 17.10 -16.05
C LEU A 131 1.99 17.27 -15.24
N ASP A 132 2.35 18.49 -14.87
CA ASP A 132 3.56 18.72 -14.07
C ASP A 132 3.45 18.11 -12.66
N ALA A 133 4.60 17.81 -12.06
CA ALA A 133 4.65 17.11 -10.78
C ALA A 133 3.99 17.89 -9.63
N ALA A 134 4.15 19.21 -9.57
CA ALA A 134 3.59 20.02 -8.48
C ALA A 134 2.06 20.05 -8.55
N THR A 135 1.51 20.24 -9.75
CA THR A 135 0.06 20.17 -9.99
C THR A 135 -0.48 18.78 -9.69
N TRP A 136 0.20 17.72 -10.15
CA TRP A 136 -0.23 16.34 -9.88
C TRP A 136 -0.26 16.02 -8.39
N LEU A 137 0.78 16.41 -7.64
CA LEU A 137 0.83 16.23 -6.19
C LEU A 137 -0.26 17.03 -5.48
N HIS A 138 -0.53 18.27 -5.90
CA HIS A 138 -1.63 19.05 -5.32
C HIS A 138 -2.97 18.36 -5.53
N ARG A 139 -3.27 17.95 -6.78
CA ARG A 139 -4.53 17.28 -7.09
C ARG A 139 -4.67 15.93 -6.39
N TRP A 140 -3.60 15.19 -6.21
CA TRP A 140 -3.62 13.92 -5.47
C TRP A 140 -3.70 14.15 -3.95
N HIS A 141 -2.71 14.82 -3.36
CA HIS A 141 -2.59 14.95 -1.91
C HIS A 141 -3.62 15.89 -1.28
N VAL A 142 -4.01 16.96 -1.98
CA VAL A 142 -4.90 18.00 -1.42
C VAL A 142 -6.33 17.80 -1.90
N ASP A 143 -6.55 17.62 -3.21
CA ASP A 143 -7.92 17.60 -3.76
C ASP A 143 -8.57 16.20 -3.66
N HIS A 144 -7.86 15.15 -4.08
CA HIS A 144 -8.41 13.80 -4.14
C HIS A 144 -8.45 13.10 -2.77
N THR A 145 -7.46 13.32 -1.91
CA THR A 145 -7.32 12.58 -0.64
C THR A 145 -8.56 12.69 0.27
N PRO A 146 -9.15 13.88 0.49
CA PRO A 146 -10.40 13.98 1.26
C PRO A 146 -11.55 13.23 0.58
N VAL A 147 -11.66 13.31 -0.75
CA VAL A 147 -12.71 12.60 -1.51
C VAL A 147 -12.57 11.10 -1.32
N ALA A 148 -11.37 10.54 -1.40
CA ALA A 148 -11.14 9.11 -1.20
C ALA A 148 -11.61 8.66 0.19
N ILE A 149 -11.18 9.36 1.23
CA ILE A 149 -11.53 9.05 2.62
C ILE A 149 -13.04 9.19 2.86
N GLU A 150 -13.71 10.20 2.30
CA GLU A 150 -15.13 10.46 2.55
C GLU A 150 -16.08 9.57 1.72
N THR A 151 -15.66 9.19 0.51
CA THR A 151 -16.52 8.46 -0.44
C THR A 151 -16.38 6.95 -0.34
N GLN A 152 -15.35 6.45 0.32
CA GLN A 152 -15.13 5.02 0.55
C GLN A 152 -15.21 4.67 2.04
N ALA A 153 -15.31 3.38 2.36
CA ALA A 153 -15.23 2.86 3.73
C ALA A 153 -13.77 2.77 4.23
N THR A 154 -12.92 3.70 3.84
CA THR A 154 -11.49 3.72 4.16
C THR A 154 -11.28 3.99 5.64
N PHE A 155 -10.56 3.10 6.33
CA PHE A 155 -10.17 3.31 7.74
C PHE A 155 -8.65 3.39 7.95
N GLY A 156 -7.87 3.30 6.88
CA GLY A 156 -6.43 3.57 6.85
C GLY A 156 -6.03 4.04 5.46
N TYR A 157 -5.19 5.06 5.37
CA TYR A 157 -4.75 5.68 4.11
C TYR A 157 -3.31 6.17 4.27
N VAL A 158 -2.38 5.53 3.55
CA VAL A 158 -0.96 5.85 3.54
C VAL A 158 -0.52 6.21 2.13
N GLN A 159 0.05 7.39 1.96
CA GLN A 159 0.58 7.89 0.69
C GLN A 159 2.08 7.74 0.64
N ASN A 160 2.59 7.26 -0.49
CA ASN A 160 4.02 7.15 -0.73
C ASN A 160 4.32 7.77 -2.09
N THR A 161 4.78 9.02 -2.10
CA THR A 161 5.25 9.66 -3.34
C THR A 161 6.60 9.04 -3.72
N VAL A 162 6.73 8.58 -4.96
CA VAL A 162 7.98 8.01 -5.45
C VAL A 162 8.97 9.15 -5.73
N VAL A 163 10.11 9.09 -5.05
CA VAL A 163 11.25 9.99 -5.30
C VAL A 163 12.03 9.51 -6.52
N ARG A 164 12.27 8.19 -6.62
CA ARG A 164 12.90 7.52 -7.77
C ARG A 164 12.83 6.00 -7.67
N ALA A 165 12.95 5.35 -8.81
CA ALA A 165 13.32 3.94 -8.88
C ALA A 165 14.77 3.70 -8.44
N LEU A 166 15.02 2.53 -7.84
CA LEU A 166 16.33 2.08 -7.34
C LEU A 166 16.88 0.86 -8.10
N THR A 167 16.02 0.17 -8.84
CA THR A 167 16.37 -0.99 -9.68
C THR A 167 16.31 -0.61 -11.15
N ALA A 168 17.13 -1.26 -11.97
CA ALA A 168 17.03 -1.13 -13.43
C ALA A 168 15.65 -1.63 -13.90
N ASP A 169 15.16 -1.04 -15.00
CA ASP A 169 13.91 -1.44 -15.66
C ASP A 169 12.64 -1.41 -14.78
N ALA A 170 12.69 -0.72 -13.64
CA ALA A 170 11.53 -0.51 -12.78
C ALA A 170 10.41 0.17 -13.60
N PRO A 171 9.19 -0.38 -13.61
CA PRO A 171 8.06 0.28 -14.26
C PRO A 171 7.87 1.70 -13.71
N ALA A 172 7.43 2.62 -14.56
CA ALA A 172 7.08 3.97 -14.13
C ALA A 172 5.94 3.90 -13.11
N ILE A 173 6.20 4.41 -11.91
CA ILE A 173 5.27 4.59 -10.80
C ILE A 173 5.67 5.90 -10.13
N ASP A 174 4.72 6.83 -10.00
CA ASP A 174 4.93 8.15 -9.41
C ASP A 174 4.39 8.23 -7.97
N GLY A 175 3.43 7.34 -7.62
CA GLY A 175 2.87 7.25 -6.27
C GLY A 175 2.37 5.84 -5.94
N ILE A 176 2.43 5.48 -4.65
CA ILE A 176 1.93 4.21 -4.13
C ILE A 176 1.04 4.52 -2.92
N VAL A 177 -0.25 4.19 -3.00
CA VAL A 177 -1.20 4.35 -1.90
C VAL A 177 -1.48 2.99 -1.27
N GLU A 178 -1.48 2.89 0.06
CA GLU A 178 -2.10 1.77 0.79
C GLU A 178 -3.40 2.26 1.42
N GLU A 179 -4.51 1.59 1.08
CA GLU A 179 -5.84 1.89 1.59
C GLU A 179 -6.43 0.67 2.30
N LEU A 180 -6.94 0.85 3.51
CA LEU A 180 -7.53 -0.21 4.32
C LEU A 180 -9.05 -0.11 4.32
N PHE A 181 -9.71 -1.19 3.90
CA PHE A 181 -11.17 -1.33 3.83
C PHE A 181 -11.65 -2.52 4.65
N PRO A 182 -12.93 -2.53 5.07
CA PRO A 182 -13.53 -3.70 5.71
C PRO A 182 -13.37 -4.96 4.85
N PRO A 183 -13.18 -6.16 5.44
CA PRO A 183 -13.01 -7.40 4.67
C PRO A 183 -14.11 -7.68 3.64
N GLN A 184 -15.34 -7.22 3.90
CA GLN A 184 -16.50 -7.35 3.00
C GLN A 184 -16.26 -6.64 1.66
N ALA A 185 -15.44 -5.59 1.64
CA ALA A 185 -15.11 -4.80 0.45
C ALA A 185 -14.37 -5.60 -0.64
N VAL A 186 -13.87 -6.80 -0.33
CA VAL A 186 -13.31 -7.74 -1.33
C VAL A 186 -14.36 -8.09 -2.38
N ALA A 187 -15.62 -8.29 -1.99
CA ALA A 187 -16.67 -8.81 -2.87
C ALA A 187 -17.92 -7.92 -2.97
N ASP A 188 -17.95 -6.79 -2.26
CA ASP A 188 -19.13 -5.92 -2.19
C ASP A 188 -18.76 -4.43 -2.37
N LEU A 189 -19.32 -3.82 -3.43
CA LEU A 189 -19.15 -2.40 -3.73
C LEU A 189 -19.82 -1.49 -2.69
N HIS A 190 -20.94 -1.89 -2.10
CA HIS A 190 -21.55 -1.12 -1.02
C HIS A 190 -20.64 -1.08 0.20
N ALA A 191 -20.03 -2.22 0.55
CA ALA A 191 -19.05 -2.28 1.62
C ALA A 191 -17.77 -1.49 1.31
N PHE A 192 -17.29 -1.51 0.06
CA PHE A 192 -16.11 -0.75 -0.37
C PHE A 192 -16.37 0.77 -0.33
N PHE A 193 -17.50 1.23 -0.84
CA PHE A 193 -17.86 2.65 -0.85
C PHE A 193 -18.50 3.14 0.46
N GLY A 194 -18.83 2.24 1.39
CA GLY A 194 -19.58 2.57 2.60
C GLY A 194 -20.96 3.16 2.29
N ALA A 195 -21.59 2.70 1.20
CA ALA A 195 -22.85 3.20 0.70
C ALA A 195 -24.04 2.55 1.41
N ALA A 196 -25.05 3.34 1.76
CA ALA A 196 -26.26 2.83 2.42
C ALA A 196 -27.25 2.16 1.45
N ASP A 197 -27.26 2.63 0.19
CA ASP A 197 -28.12 2.17 -0.89
C ASP A 197 -27.49 2.49 -2.27
N ASP A 198 -28.16 2.07 -3.35
CA ASP A 198 -27.68 2.22 -4.72
C ASP A 198 -27.54 3.69 -5.16
N GLU A 199 -28.37 4.60 -4.62
CA GLU A 199 -28.29 6.03 -4.95
C GLU A 199 -27.04 6.65 -4.34
N ASP A 200 -26.77 6.35 -3.05
CA ASP A 200 -25.55 6.78 -2.38
C ASP A 200 -24.31 6.15 -3.01
N LEU A 201 -24.38 4.87 -3.39
CA LEU A 201 -23.31 4.17 -4.11
C LEU A 201 -22.98 4.91 -5.42
N SER A 202 -23.99 5.19 -6.25
CA SER A 202 -23.81 5.91 -7.50
C SER A 202 -23.17 7.28 -7.28
N ARG A 203 -23.65 8.05 -6.29
CA ARG A 203 -23.10 9.37 -5.96
C ARG A 203 -21.63 9.31 -5.54
N ARG A 204 -21.27 8.35 -4.67
CA ARG A 204 -19.89 8.13 -4.19
C ARG A 204 -18.96 7.72 -5.31
N MET A 205 -19.40 6.77 -6.16
CA MET A 205 -18.65 6.35 -7.34
C MET A 205 -18.40 7.49 -8.32
N GLN A 206 -19.41 8.34 -8.58
CA GLN A 206 -19.24 9.50 -9.45
C GLN A 206 -18.22 10.50 -8.91
N ALA A 207 -18.27 10.79 -7.61
CA ALA A 207 -17.28 11.66 -6.95
C ALA A 207 -15.86 11.06 -7.02
N MET A 208 -15.74 9.75 -6.79
CA MET A 208 -14.48 9.03 -6.89
C MET A 208 -13.91 9.12 -8.31
N VAL A 209 -14.69 8.75 -9.33
CA VAL A 209 -14.28 8.82 -10.75
C VAL A 209 -13.81 10.23 -11.11
N ALA A 210 -14.64 11.24 -10.82
CA ALA A 210 -14.29 12.64 -11.11
C ALA A 210 -12.98 13.08 -10.44
N SER A 211 -12.76 12.67 -9.18
CA SER A 211 -11.52 13.00 -8.47
C SER A 211 -10.31 12.27 -9.04
N THR A 212 -10.43 11.00 -9.42
CA THR A 212 -9.34 10.22 -10.04
C THR A 212 -9.00 10.71 -11.45
N ASP A 213 -10.00 11.14 -12.22
CA ASP A 213 -9.81 11.78 -13.53
C ASP A 213 -9.01 13.06 -13.40
N ALA A 214 -9.28 13.88 -12.37
CA ALA A 214 -8.65 15.18 -12.20
C ALA A 214 -7.12 15.11 -12.05
N PHE A 215 -6.57 14.03 -11.47
CA PHE A 215 -5.12 13.81 -11.37
C PHE A 215 -4.60 12.70 -12.30
N GLY A 216 -5.44 12.16 -13.18
CA GLY A 216 -5.05 11.24 -14.25
C GLY A 216 -4.87 9.78 -13.84
N ALA A 217 -5.43 9.36 -12.72
CA ALA A 217 -5.34 7.98 -12.23
C ALA A 217 -6.46 7.05 -12.73
N SER A 218 -7.33 7.50 -13.64
CA SER A 218 -8.45 6.70 -14.16
C SER A 218 -8.10 5.77 -15.33
N SER A 219 -6.90 5.91 -15.92
CA SER A 219 -6.54 5.19 -17.17
C SER A 219 -5.30 4.32 -17.06
N ASN A 220 -4.33 4.67 -16.20
CA ASN A 220 -3.04 3.98 -16.12
C ASN A 220 -2.64 3.69 -14.67
N ILE A 221 -3.48 2.91 -14.01
CA ILE A 221 -3.36 2.53 -12.60
C ILE A 221 -3.40 1.02 -12.46
N ASP A 222 -2.63 0.50 -11.51
CA ASP A 222 -2.86 -0.85 -10.98
C ASP A 222 -3.46 -0.74 -9.59
N THR A 223 -4.50 -1.52 -9.30
CA THR A 223 -4.98 -1.73 -7.93
C THR A 223 -4.74 -3.18 -7.54
N VAL A 224 -3.93 -3.38 -6.51
CA VAL A 224 -3.46 -4.67 -6.05
C VAL A 224 -4.15 -4.97 -4.71
N PRO A 225 -5.19 -5.81 -4.69
CA PRO A 225 -5.80 -6.25 -3.44
C PRO A 225 -4.81 -7.13 -2.68
N THR A 226 -4.54 -6.76 -1.43
CA THR A 226 -3.59 -7.48 -0.58
C THR A 226 -4.13 -7.69 0.83
N SER A 227 -3.63 -8.74 1.46
CA SER A 227 -3.60 -8.86 2.90
C SER A 227 -2.37 -8.13 3.43
N ARG A 228 -2.53 -7.43 4.54
CA ARG A 228 -1.48 -6.66 5.19
C ARG A 228 -0.92 -7.41 6.39
N TYR A 229 0.40 -7.47 6.47
CA TYR A 229 1.15 -8.07 7.56
C TYR A 229 2.23 -7.11 8.02
N VAL A 230 2.21 -6.73 9.30
CA VAL A 230 3.17 -5.78 9.88
C VAL A 230 4.02 -6.51 10.90
N TRP A 231 5.35 -6.45 10.79
CA TRP A 231 6.26 -7.01 11.80
C TRP A 231 6.92 -5.94 12.66
N ARG A 232 7.31 -4.83 12.03
CA ARG A 232 7.94 -3.69 12.71
C ARG A 232 7.47 -2.39 12.06
N SER A 233 7.24 -1.39 12.90
CA SER A 233 7.03 -0.01 12.45
C SER A 233 8.16 0.85 13.02
N PRO A 234 8.75 1.76 12.24
CA PRO A 234 9.70 2.72 12.77
C PRO A 234 9.01 3.89 13.50
N PHE A 235 7.68 3.98 13.43
CA PHE A 235 6.89 4.97 14.13
C PHE A 235 6.43 4.43 15.48
N SER A 236 6.65 5.22 16.53
CA SER A 236 6.11 4.92 17.85
C SER A 236 4.61 5.18 17.88
N ALA A 237 3.87 4.35 18.61
CA ALA A 237 2.49 4.67 18.99
C ALA A 237 2.47 6.05 19.68
N PRO A 238 1.51 6.93 19.36
CA PRO A 238 1.33 8.16 20.13
C PRO A 238 1.15 7.77 21.60
N ALA A 239 1.88 8.41 22.51
CA ALA A 239 1.66 8.21 23.93
C ALA A 239 0.18 8.52 24.23
N ALA A 240 -0.52 7.62 24.91
CA ALA A 240 -1.88 7.89 25.36
C ALA A 240 -1.86 9.21 26.13
N ALA A 241 -2.72 10.15 25.76
CA ALA A 241 -2.82 11.43 26.44
C ALA A 241 -3.06 11.13 27.93
N SER A 242 -2.09 11.50 28.77
CA SER A 242 -2.23 11.35 30.21
C SER A 242 -3.40 12.23 30.64
N GLU A 243 -4.50 11.61 31.05
CA GLU A 243 -5.58 12.27 31.79
C GLU A 243 -5.05 12.67 33.17
N THR A 244 -4.19 13.67 33.21
CA THR A 244 -3.89 14.41 34.43
C THR A 244 -4.70 15.69 34.39
N CYS A 245 -6.00 15.56 34.62
CA CYS A 245 -6.81 16.66 35.10
C CYS A 245 -6.56 16.71 36.62
N SER A 246 -5.59 17.51 37.04
CA SER A 246 -5.38 17.81 38.46
C SER A 246 -6.57 18.63 38.97
N SER A 247 -7.17 18.14 40.06
CA SER A 247 -8.20 18.78 40.87
C SER A 247 -7.72 20.06 41.56
#